data_AF-A0A844GP42-F1
#
_entry.id   AF-A0A844GP42-F1
#
_cell.length_a   1.000
_cell.length_b   1.000
_cell.length_c   1.000
_cell.angle_alpha   90.00
_cell.angle_beta   90.00
_cell.angle_gamma   90.00
#
_symmetry.space_group_name_H-M   'P 1'
#
loop_
_entity.id
_entity.type
_entity.pdbx_description
1 polymer ?
#
loop_
_entity_poly.entity_id
_entity_poly.type
_entity_poly.pdbx_seq_one_letter_code
_entity_poly.pdbx_strand_id
1 'polypeptide(L)'
;MKKILVGLLFSALSIGVNSTSRVLAIPPTIATIINMNTGDRGCYVELLDMEGNITVELADFSICEQSNLINKKVELLYEKTNILASECQGNIDCKLSDQVMLIIDVKIAN
;
A
#
# COMPACT_ATOMS: atom_id res chain seq x y z
N MET A 1 -66.23 -17.33 6.43
CA MET A 1 -65.86 -16.46 5.29
C MET A 1 -64.50 -15.85 5.56
N LYS A 2 -63.67 -15.86 4.53
CA LYS A 2 -62.21 -15.71 4.50
C LYS A 2 -61.83 -14.23 4.45
N LYS A 3 -60.97 -13.76 5.37
CA LYS A 3 -60.02 -12.67 5.13
C LYS A 3 -58.74 -12.95 5.93
N ILE A 4 -57.84 -13.66 5.26
CA ILE A 4 -56.44 -13.83 5.68
C ILE A 4 -55.76 -12.51 5.35
N LEU A 5 -55.23 -11.83 6.37
CA LEU A 5 -54.34 -10.69 6.18
C LEU A 5 -52.92 -11.12 6.53
N VAL A 6 -52.17 -11.36 5.46
CA VAL A 6 -50.73 -11.15 5.25
C VAL A 6 -50.10 -10.38 6.42
N GLY A 7 -49.14 -10.90 7.18
CA GLY A 7 -47.87 -11.43 6.72
C GLY A 7 -46.79 -10.38 7.00
N LEU A 8 -45.76 -10.77 7.76
CA LEU A 8 -44.35 -10.31 7.75
C LEU A 8 -43.75 -10.41 9.15
N LEU A 9 -43.29 -11.62 9.47
CA LEU A 9 -42.21 -11.86 10.42
C LEU A 9 -40.94 -11.23 9.85
N PHE A 10 -40.64 -9.98 10.20
CA PHE A 10 -39.30 -9.44 10.04
C PHE A 10 -38.45 -9.96 11.21
N SER A 11 -37.83 -11.13 11.01
CA SER A 11 -36.66 -11.53 11.78
C SER A 11 -35.61 -10.44 11.58
N ALA A 12 -35.32 -9.67 12.64
CA ALA A 12 -34.24 -8.71 12.63
C ALA A 12 -32.92 -9.47 12.40
N LEU A 13 -32.42 -9.43 11.16
CA LEU A 13 -31.04 -9.79 10.85
C LEU A 13 -30.19 -8.71 11.49
N SER A 14 -29.51 -9.07 12.57
CA SER A 14 -28.44 -8.25 13.15
C SER A 14 -27.37 -8.08 12.08
N ILE A 15 -27.31 -6.88 11.49
CA ILE A 15 -26.24 -6.50 10.58
C ILE A 15 -25.01 -6.32 11.48
N GLY A 16 -24.18 -7.37 11.60
CA GLY A 16 -22.87 -7.27 12.21
C GLY A 16 -22.02 -6.35 11.36
N VAL A 17 -21.92 -5.09 11.77
CA VAL A 17 -20.99 -4.14 11.15
C VAL A 17 -19.59 -4.56 11.58
N ASN A 18 -18.93 -5.39 10.76
CA ASN A 18 -17.51 -5.67 10.93
C ASN A 18 -16.74 -4.39 10.66
N SER A 19 -16.56 -3.60 11.72
CA SER A 19 -15.66 -2.45 11.73
C SER A 19 -14.24 -3.01 11.76
N THR A 20 -13.71 -3.38 10.60
CA THR A 20 -12.27 -3.59 10.45
C THR A 20 -11.61 -2.23 10.67
N SER A 21 -11.17 -1.98 11.90
CA SER A 21 -10.24 -0.89 12.20
C SER A 21 -9.11 -0.97 11.20
N ARG A 22 -8.94 0.07 10.38
CA ARG A 22 -7.70 0.27 9.63
C ARG A 22 -6.63 0.59 10.65
N VAL A 23 -5.99 -0.44 11.19
CA VAL A 23 -4.68 -0.27 11.82
C VAL A 23 -3.80 0.37 10.75
N LEU A 24 -3.26 1.55 11.04
CA LEU A 24 -2.30 2.20 10.16
C LEU A 24 -1.13 1.24 10.02
N ALA A 25 -1.02 0.59 8.86
CA ALA A 25 0.08 -0.32 8.58
C ALA A 25 1.37 0.50 8.59
N ILE A 26 2.27 0.16 9.52
CA ILE A 26 3.60 0.74 9.56
C ILE A 26 4.40 0.04 8.46
N PRO A 27 5.02 0.78 7.51
CA PRO A 27 5.78 0.14 6.45
C PRO A 27 6.96 -0.65 7.04
N PRO A 28 7.29 -1.82 6.47
CA PRO A 28 8.33 -2.68 7.01
C PRO A 28 9.70 -2.02 6.84
N THR A 29 10.54 -2.10 7.87
CA THR A 29 11.95 -1.65 7.82
C THR A 29 12.92 -2.74 7.39
N ILE A 30 12.46 -4.00 7.41
CA ILE A 30 13.17 -5.16 6.87
C ILE A 30 12.18 -5.99 6.06
N ALA A 31 12.53 -6.30 4.82
CA ALA A 31 11.68 -7.07 3.91
C ALA A 31 12.52 -7.76 2.83
N THR A 32 11.90 -8.64 2.04
CA THR A 32 12.49 -9.14 0.78
C THR A 32 11.88 -8.40 -0.39
N ILE A 33 12.71 -7.82 -1.25
CA ILE A 33 12.23 -7.22 -2.51
C ILE A 33 11.86 -8.34 -3.47
N ILE A 34 10.59 -8.45 -3.83
CA ILE A 34 10.09 -9.43 -4.79
C ILE A 34 10.18 -8.87 -6.21
N ASN A 35 9.81 -7.60 -6.37
CA ASN A 35 9.73 -6.94 -7.67
C ASN A 35 9.96 -5.43 -7.54
N MET A 36 10.36 -4.79 -8.64
CA MET A 36 10.50 -3.35 -8.74
C MET A 36 10.03 -2.87 -10.10
N ASN A 37 9.27 -1.78 -10.14
CA ASN A 37 8.77 -1.20 -11.38
C ASN A 37 8.82 0.33 -11.34
N THR A 38 9.46 0.94 -12.33
CA THR A 38 9.47 2.39 -12.49
C THR A 38 8.09 2.87 -12.96
N GLY A 39 7.41 3.68 -12.15
CA GLY A 39 6.15 4.32 -12.54
C GLY A 39 6.29 5.83 -12.73
N ASP A 40 5.16 6.53 -12.71
CA ASP A 40 5.07 7.98 -12.98
C ASP A 40 5.50 8.86 -11.81
N ARG A 41 5.45 8.31 -10.58
CA ARG A 41 5.67 9.06 -9.34
C ARG A 41 6.85 8.57 -8.50
N GLY A 42 7.45 7.45 -8.88
CA GLY A 42 8.56 6.83 -8.18
C GLY A 42 8.80 5.39 -8.65
N CYS A 43 9.68 4.72 -7.93
CA CYS A 43 9.87 3.28 -8.04
C CYS A 43 8.85 2.55 -7.15
N TYR A 44 8.05 1.67 -7.73
CA TYR A 44 7.09 0.83 -7.00
C TYR A 44 7.81 -0.47 -6.61
N VAL A 45 7.95 -0.72 -5.32
CA VAL A 45 8.70 -1.85 -4.78
C VAL A 45 7.72 -2.82 -4.12
N GLU A 46 7.66 -4.04 -4.61
CA GLU A 46 6.89 -5.12 -3.99
C GLU A 46 7.74 -5.78 -2.90
N LEU A 47 7.26 -5.74 -1.67
CA LEU A 47 7.96 -6.19 -0.47
C LEU A 47 7.24 -7.36 0.17
N LEU A 48 7.96 -8.43 0.46
CA LEU A 48 7.54 -9.48 1.38
C LEU A 48 8.09 -9.18 2.77
N ASP A 49 7.21 -8.83 3.71
CA ASP A 49 7.61 -8.56 5.09
C ASP A 49 7.89 -9.86 5.88
N MET A 50 8.28 -9.70 7.15
CA MET A 50 8.60 -10.81 8.04
C MET A 50 7.37 -11.61 8.52
N GLU A 51 6.18 -11.05 8.37
CA GLU A 51 4.89 -11.68 8.69
C GLU A 51 4.31 -12.45 7.49
N GLY A 52 4.94 -12.30 6.31
CA GLY A 52 4.52 -12.93 5.07
C GLY A 52 3.52 -12.09 4.27
N ASN A 53 3.28 -10.83 4.64
CA ASN A 53 2.43 -9.93 3.86
C ASN A 53 3.21 -9.36 2.69
N ILE A 54 2.50 -9.19 1.57
CA ILE A 54 3.03 -8.49 0.40
C ILE A 54 2.44 -7.08 0.36
N THR A 55 3.32 -6.08 0.35
CA THR A 55 2.93 -4.68 0.16
C THR A 55 3.64 -4.07 -1.05
N VAL A 56 3.08 -2.98 -1.58
CA VAL A 56 3.73 -2.17 -2.61
C VAL A 56 4.01 -0.81 -2.00
N GLU A 57 5.29 -0.49 -1.88
CA GLU A 57 5.76 0.78 -1.34
C GLU A 57 6.35 1.65 -2.46
N LEU A 58 6.37 2.96 -2.23
CA LEU A 58 7.03 3.92 -3.11
C LEU A 58 8.48 4.13 -2.66
N ALA A 59 9.38 4.17 -3.63
CA ALA A 59 10.80 4.42 -3.46
C ALA A 59 11.28 5.50 -4.43
N ASP A 60 12.45 6.06 -4.14
CA ASP A 60 13.17 6.90 -5.09
C ASP A 60 13.39 6.17 -6.41
N PHE A 61 13.35 6.90 -7.53
CA PHE A 61 13.51 6.34 -8.87
C PHE A 61 14.81 5.53 -9.02
N SER A 62 15.89 5.96 -8.37
CA SER A 62 17.19 5.30 -8.42
C SER A 62 17.20 3.87 -7.84
N ILE A 63 16.24 3.53 -6.97
CA ILE A 63 16.12 2.16 -6.42
C ILE A 63 15.76 1.16 -7.53
N CYS A 64 14.93 1.56 -8.49
CA CYS A 64 14.54 0.70 -9.62
C CYS A 64 15.69 0.40 -10.59
N GLU A 65 16.78 1.18 -10.55
CA GLU A 65 17.98 0.94 -11.36
C GLU A 65 18.86 -0.20 -10.78
N GLN A 66 18.61 -0.59 -9.53
CA GLN A 66 19.40 -1.57 -8.78
C GLN A 66 18.83 -2.99 -8.86
N SER A 67 18.81 -3.58 -10.05
CA SER A 67 18.23 -4.92 -10.29
C SER A 67 18.82 -6.05 -9.41
N ASN A 68 20.01 -5.87 -8.83
CA ASN A 68 20.64 -6.80 -7.89
C ASN A 68 19.93 -6.92 -6.53
N LEU A 69 18.96 -6.05 -6.25
CA LEU A 69 18.15 -6.07 -5.02
C LEU A 69 17.01 -7.10 -5.06
N ILE A 70 16.58 -7.54 -6.25
CA ILE A 70 15.49 -8.52 -6.39
C ILE A 70 15.88 -9.84 -5.70
N ASN A 71 14.93 -10.41 -4.95
CA ASN A 71 15.06 -11.59 -4.08
C ASN A 71 16.09 -11.43 -2.96
N LYS A 72 16.45 -10.20 -2.58
CA LYS A 72 17.31 -9.94 -1.42
C LYS A 72 16.47 -9.49 -0.23
N LYS A 73 16.84 -10.02 0.93
CA LYS A 73 16.44 -9.44 2.21
C LYS A 73 17.20 -8.14 2.40
N VAL A 74 16.49 -7.07 2.67
CA VAL A 74 17.04 -5.71 2.74
C VAL A 74 16.56 -4.98 3.99
N GLU A 75 17.37 -4.03 4.43
CA GLU A 75 17.02 -2.95 5.35
C GLU A 75 16.58 -1.75 4.51
N LEU A 76 15.46 -1.14 4.91
CA LEU A 76 14.81 -0.05 4.20
C LEU A 76 14.86 1.22 5.04
N LEU A 77 15.33 2.32 4.44
CA LEU A 77 15.29 3.64 5.04
C LEU A 77 14.20 4.47 4.37
N TYR A 78 13.32 5.05 5.19
CA TYR A 78 12.22 5.88 4.72
C TYR A 78 12.41 7.34 5.10
N GLU A 79 11.94 8.21 4.23
CA GLU A 79 11.74 9.63 4.51
C GLU A 79 10.29 10.03 4.26
N LYS A 80 9.76 10.88 5.14
CA LYS A 80 8.45 11.49 4.94
C LYS A 80 8.60 12.70 4.01
N THR A 81 8.12 12.58 2.77
CA THR A 81 8.31 13.61 1.73
C THR A 81 7.03 13.89 0.95
N ASN A 82 7.02 14.98 0.19
CA ASN A 82 5.96 15.32 -0.74
C ASN A 82 6.38 14.90 -2.15
N ILE A 83 5.57 14.07 -2.80
CA ILE A 83 5.72 13.70 -4.21
C ILE A 83 4.54 14.24 -5.01
N LEU A 84 4.65 14.25 -6.35
CA LEU A 84 3.53 14.60 -7.23
C LEU A 84 2.30 13.76 -6.86
N ALA A 85 1.10 14.37 -6.75
CA ALA A 85 -0.10 13.65 -6.34
C ALA A 85 -0.51 12.59 -7.36
N SER A 86 -1.20 11.53 -6.92
CA SER A 86 -1.66 10.44 -7.80
C SER A 86 -2.57 10.93 -8.92
N GLU A 87 -3.38 11.94 -8.61
CA GLU A 87 -4.37 12.58 -9.46
C GLU A 87 -3.71 13.38 -10.59
N CYS A 88 -2.43 13.71 -10.45
CA CYS A 88 -1.68 14.42 -11.49
C CYS A 88 -1.27 13.51 -12.65
N GLN A 89 -1.27 12.18 -12.50
CA GLN A 89 -0.95 11.22 -13.56
C GLN A 89 0.36 11.55 -14.31
N GLY A 90 1.41 11.92 -13.56
CA GLY A 90 2.72 12.29 -14.12
C GLY A 90 2.82 13.68 -14.76
N ASN A 91 1.76 14.50 -14.76
CA ASN A 91 1.82 15.87 -15.24
C ASN A 91 2.61 16.78 -14.28
N ILE A 92 3.82 17.19 -14.67
CA ILE A 92 4.71 18.02 -13.84
C ILE A 92 4.19 19.45 -13.62
N ASP A 93 3.30 19.96 -14.47
CA ASP A 93 2.67 21.27 -14.29
C ASP A 93 1.52 21.22 -13.26
N CYS A 94 1.12 20.02 -12.84
CA CYS A 94 0.16 19.81 -11.77
C CYS A 94 0.79 20.20 -10.43
N LYS A 95 0.12 21.07 -9.66
CA LYS A 95 0.64 21.63 -8.42
C LYS A 95 0.21 20.87 -7.15
N LEU A 96 -0.40 19.70 -7.32
CA LEU A 96 -0.84 18.87 -6.20
C LEU A 96 0.28 17.93 -5.77
N SER A 97 0.37 17.69 -4.48
CA SER A 97 1.34 16.76 -3.91
C SER A 97 0.71 15.87 -2.85
N ASP A 98 1.13 14.61 -2.81
CA ASP A 98 0.84 13.69 -1.72
C ASP A 98 2.03 13.61 -0.78
N GLN A 99 1.73 13.56 0.51
CA GLN A 99 2.73 13.26 1.53
C GLN A 99 2.81 11.75 1.74
N VAL A 100 3.97 11.17 1.50
CA VAL A 100 4.21 9.72 1.56
C VAL A 100 5.43 9.39 2.42
N MET A 101 5.52 8.13 2.87
CA MET A 101 6.80 7.55 3.30
C MET A 101 7.48 6.98 2.07
N LEU A 102 8.59 7.58 1.65
CA LEU A 102 9.35 7.18 0.47
C LEU A 102 10.59 6.40 0.91
N ILE A 103 10.84 5.24 0.32
CA ILE A 103 12.11 4.51 0.50
C ILE A 103 13.22 5.31 -0.21
N ILE A 104 14.15 5.85 0.55
CA ILE A 104 15.25 6.66 0.04
C ILE A 104 16.57 5.90 -0.03
N ASP A 105 16.70 4.79 0.70
CA ASP A 105 17.88 3.94 0.67
C ASP A 105 17.52 2.48 0.98
N VAL A 106 18.30 1.58 0.39
CA VAL A 106 18.13 0.13 0.51
C VAL A 106 19.49 -0.52 0.68
N LYS A 107 19.63 -1.33 1.74
CA LYS A 107 20.84 -2.08 2.01
C LYS A 107 20.54 -3.56 2.13
N ILE A 108 21.32 -4.42 1.46
CA ILE A 108 21.22 -5.86 1.65
C ILE A 108 21.54 -6.20 3.11
N ALA A 109 20.60 -6.87 3.77
CA ALA A 109 20.76 -7.29 5.17
C ALA A 109 21.79 -8.42 5.26
N ASN A 110 22.60 -8.39 6.33
CA ASN A 110 23.60 -9.43 6.63
C ASN A 110 23.00 -10.60 7.39
#